data_AF-A0A9D2E2D3-F1
#
_entry.id   AF-A0A9D2E2D3-F1
#
_cell.length_a   1.000
_cell.length_b   1.000
_cell.length_c   1.000
_cell.angle_alpha   90.00
_cell.angle_beta   90.00
_cell.angle_gamma   90.00
#
_symmetry.space_group_name_H-M   'P 1'
#
loop_
_entity.id
_entity.type
_entity.pdbx_description
1 polymer ?
#
loop_
_entity_poly.entity_id
_entity_poly.type
_entity_poly.pdbx_seq_one_letter_code
_entity_poly.pdbx_strand_id
1 'polypeptide(L)'
;MLKRFLILCLSLCVFAGISNDAFAAKKQKKMTAEQIMQAREETEYLRKKIYAHGLFSPQDNEKLINIKMQLDNSMLISIDPQFAPIYYQLGIIYKARELKDDAIDCFQIILENFPDTAFAPKAKRELQKMGVNIKDPAVSVE
;
A
#
# COMPACT_ATOMS: atom_id res chain seq x y z
N MET A 1 19.89 -30.33 43.12
CA MET A 1 18.53 -30.87 42.87
C MET A 1 17.90 -31.00 44.25
N LEU A 2 16.87 -30.30 44.70
CA LEU A 2 15.74 -29.58 44.12
C LEU A 2 15.17 -28.72 45.29
N LYS A 3 14.44 -27.64 45.01
CA LYS A 3 13.96 -26.59 45.95
C LYS A 3 14.88 -25.37 46.10
N ARG A 4 15.31 -24.85 44.95
CA ARG A 4 15.10 -23.43 44.62
C ARG A 4 13.58 -23.18 44.53
N PHE A 5 13.14 -21.96 44.80
CA PHE A 5 11.77 -21.43 44.78
C PHE A 5 10.98 -21.54 46.08
N LEU A 6 11.09 -20.53 46.94
CA LEU A 6 9.96 -19.67 47.32
C LEU A 6 10.47 -18.47 48.14
N ILE A 7 10.31 -17.27 47.57
CA ILE A 7 9.99 -16.01 48.27
C ILE A 7 10.98 -15.53 49.34
N LEU A 8 11.88 -14.61 48.96
CA LEU A 8 12.21 -13.39 49.73
C LEU A 8 13.29 -12.58 48.99
N CYS A 9 12.88 -11.81 47.98
CA CYS A 9 13.65 -10.67 47.49
C CYS A 9 12.69 -9.48 47.37
N LEU A 10 12.21 -9.04 48.53
CA LEU A 10 11.61 -7.73 48.71
C LEU A 10 12.76 -6.77 49.05
N SER A 11 13.40 -6.19 48.04
CA SER A 11 14.27 -5.03 48.21
C SER A 11 14.30 -4.20 46.94
N LEU A 12 13.38 -3.23 46.90
CA LEU A 12 13.64 -1.84 46.55
C LEU A 12 14.68 -1.58 45.44
N CYS A 13 14.22 -1.38 44.21
CA CYS A 13 14.82 -0.42 43.29
C CYS A 13 13.70 0.25 42.51
N VAL A 14 13.47 1.50 42.90
CA VAL A 14 12.73 2.51 42.14
C VAL A 14 13.38 2.62 40.77
N PHE A 15 12.67 2.22 39.72
CA PHE A 15 12.75 2.89 38.43
C PHE A 15 11.34 3.37 38.11
N ALA A 16 11.03 4.55 38.67
CA ALA A 16 10.08 5.44 38.05
C ALA A 16 10.67 5.87 36.71
N GLY A 17 9.89 5.71 35.63
CA GLY A 17 10.27 6.17 34.30
C GLY A 17 10.63 5.04 33.33
N ILE A 18 9.65 4.22 32.98
CA ILE A 18 9.52 3.85 31.57
C ILE A 18 8.26 4.55 31.13
N SER A 19 8.44 5.57 30.30
CA SER A 19 7.35 6.25 29.63
C SER A 19 6.47 5.18 28.98
N ASN A 20 5.21 5.11 29.42
CA ASN A 20 4.15 4.83 28.48
C ASN A 20 4.14 6.01 27.50
N ASP A 21 5.08 6.02 26.56
CA ASP A 21 4.75 6.54 25.25
C ASP A 21 3.73 5.55 24.71
N ALA A 22 2.49 5.74 25.16
CA ALA A 22 1.35 5.40 24.38
C ALA A 22 1.65 6.01 23.02
N PHE A 23 2.05 5.17 22.08
CA PHE A 23 1.87 5.42 20.68
C PHE A 23 0.37 5.66 20.58
N ALA A 24 -0.04 6.92 20.74
CA ALA A 24 -1.39 7.35 20.52
C ALA A 24 -1.59 7.03 19.06
N ALA A 25 -2.15 5.85 18.79
CA ALA A 25 -2.56 5.42 17.49
C ALA A 25 -3.53 6.51 17.04
N LYS A 26 -3.02 7.50 16.28
CA LYS A 26 -3.83 8.49 15.60
C LYS A 26 -4.88 7.67 14.90
N LYS A 27 -6.13 7.79 15.34
CA LYS A 27 -7.27 7.04 14.81
C LYS A 27 -7.16 7.08 13.29
N GLN A 28 -6.74 5.96 12.70
CA GLN A 28 -6.38 5.90 11.29
C GLN A 28 -7.68 6.16 10.52
N LYS A 29 -7.70 7.25 9.76
CA LYS A 29 -8.91 7.73 9.10
C LYS A 29 -8.88 7.24 7.66
N LYS A 30 -9.98 6.61 7.20
CA LYS A 30 -10.19 6.27 5.79
C LYS A 30 -10.01 7.53 4.92
N MET A 31 -9.41 7.39 3.75
CA MET A 31 -9.43 8.42 2.71
C MET A 31 -10.85 8.95 2.46
N THR A 32 -11.00 10.27 2.44
CA THR A 32 -12.26 10.94 2.04
C THR A 32 -12.41 10.95 0.51
N ALA A 33 -13.62 11.23 0.03
CA ALA A 33 -13.88 11.33 -1.41
C ALA A 33 -12.99 12.39 -2.09
N GLU A 34 -12.74 13.51 -1.41
CA GLU A 34 -11.85 14.58 -1.88
C GLU A 34 -10.41 14.07 -2.02
N GLN A 35 -9.91 13.30 -1.04
CA GLN A 35 -8.56 12.73 -1.09
C GLN A 35 -8.41 11.71 -2.23
N ILE A 36 -9.45 10.93 -2.50
CA ILE A 36 -9.50 9.99 -3.63
C ILE A 36 -9.47 10.75 -4.96
N MET A 37 -10.25 11.82 -5.08
CA MET A 37 -10.25 12.67 -6.28
C MET A 37 -8.88 13.32 -6.50
N GLN A 38 -8.28 13.88 -5.45
CA GLN A 38 -6.96 14.50 -5.54
C GLN A 38 -5.89 13.48 -5.96
N ALA A 39 -5.88 12.29 -5.37
CA ALA A 39 -4.94 11.22 -5.75
C ALA A 39 -5.11 10.80 -7.22
N ARG A 40 -6.35 10.75 -7.72
CA ARG A 40 -6.63 10.48 -9.14
C ARG A 40 -6.08 11.57 -10.04
N GLU A 41 -6.28 12.84 -9.71
CA GLU A 41 -5.77 13.96 -10.50
C GLU A 41 -4.24 14.01 -10.50
N GLU A 42 -3.63 13.78 -9.34
CA GLU A 42 -2.17 13.77 -9.19
C GLU A 42 -1.53 12.62 -9.96
N THR A 43 -2.06 11.40 -9.89
CA THR A 43 -1.54 10.27 -10.67
C THR A 43 -1.67 10.50 -12.18
N GLU A 44 -2.78 11.08 -12.65
CA GLU A 44 -2.93 11.47 -14.05
C GLU A 44 -1.92 12.55 -14.48
N TYR A 45 -1.67 13.54 -13.62
CA TYR A 45 -0.65 14.57 -13.86
C TYR A 45 0.76 13.99 -13.94
N LEU A 46 1.13 13.15 -12.98
CA LEU A 46 2.44 12.49 -12.92
C LEU A 46 2.65 11.58 -14.14
N ARG A 47 1.63 10.83 -14.55
CA ARG A 47 1.69 10.01 -15.76
C ARG A 47 1.96 10.85 -17.01
N LYS A 48 1.28 12.00 -17.16
CA LYS A 48 1.53 12.92 -18.29
C LYS A 48 2.97 13.43 -18.32
N LYS A 49 3.57 13.73 -17.15
CA LYS A 49 4.98 14.15 -17.06
C LYS A 49 5.96 13.10 -17.59
N ILE A 50 5.74 11.83 -17.25
CA ILE A 50 6.60 10.72 -17.71
C ILE A 50 6.60 10.62 -19.23
N TYR A 51 5.41 10.69 -19.83
CA TYR A 51 5.29 10.61 -21.29
C TYR A 51 5.81 11.86 -22.02
N ALA A 52 5.91 12.99 -21.33
CA ALA A 52 6.53 14.21 -21.88
C ALA A 52 8.07 14.20 -21.83
N HIS A 53 8.71 13.06 -21.50
CA HIS A 53 10.16 12.95 -21.26
C HIS A 53 10.70 13.94 -20.21
N GLY A 54 9.83 14.44 -19.32
CA GLY A 54 10.25 15.26 -18.19
C GLY A 54 10.91 14.39 -17.11
N LEU A 55 12.04 14.85 -16.56
CA LEU A 55 12.63 14.25 -15.37
C LEU A 55 11.62 14.32 -14.22
N PHE A 56 11.26 13.16 -13.67
CA PHE A 56 10.44 13.06 -12.46
C PHE A 56 11.26 13.66 -11.30
N SER A 57 10.80 14.79 -10.75
CA SER A 57 11.56 15.45 -9.68
C SER A 57 11.55 14.61 -8.39
N PRO A 58 12.45 14.88 -7.43
CA PRO A 58 12.37 14.28 -6.10
C PRO A 58 10.99 14.49 -5.44
N GLN A 59 10.36 15.64 -5.66
CA GLN A 59 9.01 15.93 -5.14
C GLN A 59 7.93 15.11 -5.85
N ASP A 60 8.07 14.86 -7.16
CA ASP A 60 7.16 13.97 -7.88
C ASP A 60 7.26 12.53 -7.35
N ASN A 61 8.49 12.07 -7.02
CA ASN A 61 8.71 10.76 -6.37
C ASN A 61 8.05 10.67 -5.00
N GLU A 62 8.25 11.70 -4.17
CA GLU A 62 7.66 11.74 -2.82
C GLU A 62 6.13 11.69 -2.89
N LYS A 63 5.52 12.45 -3.81
CA LYS A 63 4.07 12.41 -4.04
C LYS A 63 3.59 11.02 -4.43
N LEU A 64 4.28 10.35 -5.35
CA LEU A 64 3.93 9.00 -5.79
C LEU A 64 3.93 8.00 -4.62
N ILE A 65 4.97 8.03 -3.79
CA ILE A 65 5.12 7.19 -2.61
C ILE A 65 4.00 7.50 -1.59
N ASN A 66 3.74 8.78 -1.34
CA ASN A 66 2.72 9.22 -0.40
C ASN A 66 1.31 8.78 -0.82
N ILE A 67 0.99 8.85 -2.12
CA ILE A 67 -0.29 8.37 -2.65
C ILE A 67 -0.43 6.87 -2.40
N LYS A 68 0.58 6.06 -2.75
CA LYS A 68 0.54 4.61 -2.51
C LYS A 68 0.37 4.30 -1.02
N MET A 69 1.16 4.93 -0.16
CA MET A 69 1.08 4.77 1.29
C MET A 69 -0.31 5.11 1.85
N GLN A 70 -0.96 6.18 1.35
CA GLN A 70 -2.32 6.55 1.78
C GLN A 70 -3.38 5.54 1.34
N LEU A 71 -3.25 5.00 0.13
CA LEU A 71 -4.14 3.94 -0.37
C LEU A 71 -3.96 2.66 0.43
N ASP A 72 -2.72 2.20 0.61
CA ASP A 72 -2.37 0.98 1.35
C ASP A 72 -2.97 1.08 2.77
N ASN A 73 -2.74 2.21 3.46
CA ASN A 73 -3.30 2.48 4.78
C ASN A 73 -4.83 2.54 4.81
N SER A 74 -5.46 3.12 3.79
CA SER A 74 -6.93 3.20 3.72
C SER A 74 -7.56 1.85 3.44
N MET A 75 -6.89 1.01 2.66
CA MET A 75 -7.33 -0.34 2.32
C MET A 75 -7.36 -1.25 3.55
N LEU A 76 -6.48 -1.02 4.54
CA LEU A 76 -6.55 -1.70 5.85
C LEU A 76 -7.85 -1.42 6.62
N ILE A 77 -8.49 -0.27 6.35
CA ILE A 77 -9.72 0.15 7.02
C ILE A 77 -10.94 -0.26 6.19
N SER A 78 -10.89 -0.03 4.88
CA SER A 78 -11.96 -0.40 3.97
C SER A 78 -11.46 -0.51 2.54
N ILE A 79 -11.93 -1.53 1.83
CA ILE A 79 -11.74 -1.67 0.39
C ILE A 79 -12.74 -0.77 -0.34
N ASP A 80 -12.24 0.11 -1.22
CA ASP A 80 -13.06 1.02 -2.03
C ASP A 80 -12.76 0.77 -3.52
N PRO A 81 -13.76 0.43 -4.36
CA PRO A 81 -13.53 0.18 -5.79
C PRO A 81 -12.89 1.36 -6.53
N GLN A 82 -12.98 2.58 -6.00
CA GLN A 82 -12.31 3.76 -6.57
C GLN A 82 -10.79 3.75 -6.40
N PHE A 83 -10.24 2.86 -5.58
CA PHE A 83 -8.79 2.69 -5.46
C PHE A 83 -8.20 1.96 -6.67
N ALA A 84 -8.96 1.05 -7.30
CA ALA A 84 -8.52 0.27 -8.46
C ALA A 84 -7.96 1.11 -9.63
N PRO A 85 -8.64 2.19 -10.11
CA PRO A 85 -8.05 3.06 -11.13
C PRO A 85 -6.75 3.72 -10.66
N ILE A 86 -6.62 4.07 -9.38
CA ILE A 86 -5.44 4.77 -8.85
C ILE A 86 -4.26 3.81 -8.76
N TYR A 87 -4.43 2.61 -8.19
CA TYR A 87 -3.41 1.55 -8.22
C TYR A 87 -2.99 1.21 -9.65
N TYR A 88 -3.92 1.20 -10.61
CA TYR A 88 -3.58 0.94 -12.00
C TYR A 88 -2.66 2.03 -12.57
N GLN A 89 -2.97 3.32 -12.30
CA GLN A 89 -2.09 4.42 -12.72
C GLN A 89 -0.73 4.36 -12.03
N LEU A 90 -0.69 4.05 -10.72
CA LEU A 90 0.57 3.85 -10.00
C LEU A 90 1.41 2.74 -10.65
N GLY A 91 0.82 1.59 -10.97
CA GLY A 91 1.52 0.50 -11.65
C GLY A 91 2.08 0.91 -13.02
N ILE A 92 1.33 1.70 -13.80
CA ILE A 92 1.81 2.24 -15.08
C ILE A 92 2.99 3.22 -14.87
N ILE A 93 2.89 4.10 -13.87
CA ILE A 93 3.95 5.05 -13.52
C ILE A 93 5.21 4.31 -13.08
N TYR A 94 5.10 3.38 -12.13
CA TYR A 94 6.23 2.58 -11.65
C TYR A 94 6.88 1.79 -12.78
N LYS A 95 6.08 1.17 -13.66
CA LYS A 95 6.58 0.43 -14.82
C LYS A 95 7.36 1.34 -15.77
N ALA A 96 6.83 2.53 -16.08
CA ALA A 96 7.50 3.49 -16.96
C ALA A 96 8.78 4.08 -16.34
N ARG A 97 8.93 3.98 -15.02
CA ARG A 97 10.12 4.36 -14.26
C ARG A 97 11.07 3.18 -13.99
N GLU A 98 10.82 2.03 -14.61
CA GLU A 98 11.60 0.80 -14.43
C GLU A 98 11.61 0.24 -12.99
N LEU A 99 10.70 0.72 -12.14
CA LEU A 99 10.46 0.21 -10.79
C LEU A 99 9.55 -1.01 -10.87
N LYS A 100 10.14 -2.13 -11.34
CA LYS A 100 9.40 -3.32 -11.73
C LYS A 100 8.59 -3.93 -10.59
N ASP A 101 9.16 -4.04 -9.40
CA ASP A 101 8.53 -4.71 -8.26
C ASP A 101 7.32 -3.91 -7.75
N ASP A 102 7.45 -2.58 -7.60
CA ASP A 102 6.34 -1.69 -7.23
C ASP A 102 5.20 -1.72 -8.26
N ALA A 103 5.54 -1.83 -9.54
CA ALA A 103 4.55 -1.96 -10.60
C ALA A 103 3.79 -3.29 -10.51
N ILE A 104 4.49 -4.40 -10.26
CA ILE A 104 3.90 -5.72 -10.08
C ILE A 104 2.96 -5.70 -8.85
N ASP A 105 3.42 -5.16 -7.73
CA ASP A 105 2.64 -5.04 -6.49
C ASP A 105 1.32 -4.29 -6.74
N CYS A 106 1.38 -3.12 -7.39
CA CYS A 106 0.18 -2.34 -7.71
C CYS A 106 -0.82 -3.13 -8.57
N PHE A 107 -0.35 -3.91 -9.55
CA PHE A 107 -1.25 -4.71 -10.38
C PHE A 107 -1.78 -5.95 -9.65
N GLN A 108 -1.00 -6.58 -8.77
CA GLN A 108 -1.44 -7.71 -7.95
C GLN A 108 -2.53 -7.28 -6.96
N ILE A 109 -2.35 -6.13 -6.30
CA ILE A 109 -3.37 -5.53 -5.43
C ILE A 109 -4.73 -5.43 -6.14
N ILE A 110 -4.76 -5.11 -7.43
CA ILE A 110 -5.99 -5.04 -8.23
C ILE A 110 -6.64 -6.41 -8.41
N LEU A 111 -5.86 -7.45 -8.70
CA LEU A 111 -6.40 -8.79 -8.87
C LEU A 111 -6.93 -9.37 -7.55
N GLU A 112 -6.28 -9.05 -6.44
CA GLU A 112 -6.60 -9.59 -5.13
C GLU A 112 -7.78 -8.87 -4.47
N ASN A 113 -7.85 -7.54 -4.59
CA ASN A 113 -8.79 -6.72 -3.81
C ASN A 113 -9.89 -6.08 -4.66
N PHE A 114 -9.69 -5.99 -5.99
CA PHE A 114 -10.62 -5.31 -6.90
C PHE A 114 -11.01 -6.17 -8.11
N PRO A 115 -11.33 -7.48 -7.93
CA PRO A 115 -11.55 -8.42 -9.04
C PRO A 115 -12.72 -8.04 -9.94
N ASP A 116 -13.76 -7.42 -9.39
CA ASP A 116 -14.99 -7.05 -10.12
C ASP A 116 -14.86 -5.73 -10.91
N THR A 117 -13.71 -5.07 -10.82
CA THR A 117 -13.49 -3.80 -11.53
C THR A 117 -13.01 -4.04 -12.96
N ALA A 118 -13.28 -3.09 -13.86
CA ALA A 118 -12.72 -3.10 -15.22
C ALA A 118 -11.18 -3.02 -15.28
N PHE A 119 -10.51 -2.84 -14.13
CA PHE A 119 -9.06 -2.78 -14.02
C PHE A 119 -8.42 -4.14 -13.76
N ALA A 120 -9.12 -5.12 -13.16
CA ALA A 120 -8.59 -6.46 -12.97
C ALA A 120 -8.11 -7.13 -14.28
N PRO A 121 -8.91 -7.20 -15.36
CA PRO A 121 -8.42 -7.75 -16.63
C PRO A 121 -7.31 -6.91 -17.27
N LYS A 122 -7.20 -5.61 -16.95
CA LYS A 122 -6.10 -4.77 -17.44
C LYS A 122 -4.80 -5.04 -16.67
N ALA A 123 -4.88 -5.12 -15.34
CA ALA A 123 -3.77 -5.47 -14.46
C ALA A 123 -3.19 -6.85 -14.79
N LYS A 124 -4.06 -7.85 -15.03
CA LYS A 124 -3.64 -9.19 -15.49
C LYS A 124 -2.79 -9.13 -16.75
N ARG A 125 -3.22 -8.36 -17.76
CA ARG A 125 -2.47 -8.20 -19.02
C ARG A 125 -1.11 -7.53 -18.81
N GLU A 126 -1.04 -6.51 -17.96
CA GLU A 126 0.22 -5.82 -17.68
C GLU A 126 1.21 -6.74 -16.95
N LEU A 127 0.76 -7.49 -15.94
CA LEU A 127 1.55 -8.50 -15.24
C LEU A 127 2.09 -9.57 -16.20
N GLN A 128 1.26 -10.07 -17.12
CA GLN A 128 1.69 -11.03 -18.16
C GLN A 128 2.77 -10.45 -19.07
N LYS A 129 2.60 -9.21 -19.55
CA LYS A 129 3.63 -8.51 -20.35
C LYS A 129 4.94 -8.34 -19.60
N MET A 130 4.88 -8.21 -18.28
CA MET A 130 6.05 -8.07 -17.40
C MET A 130 6.71 -9.42 -17.05
N GLY A 131 6.16 -10.54 -17.56
CA GLY A 131 6.66 -11.89 -17.35
C GLY A 131 6.23 -12.53 -16.04
N VAL A 132 5.21 -11.99 -15.37
CA VAL A 132 4.67 -12.57 -14.14
C VAL A 132 3.77 -13.74 -14.49
N ASN A 133 4.05 -14.91 -13.91
CA ASN A 133 3.19 -16.08 -14.02
C ASN A 133 2.02 -15.96 -13.05
N ILE A 134 0.85 -15.58 -13.58
CA ILE A 134 -0.38 -15.45 -12.79
C ILE A 134 -1.08 -16.80 -12.82
N LYS A 135 -1.03 -17.53 -11.71
CA LYS A 135 -1.94 -18.67 -11.53
C LYS A 135 -3.33 -18.08 -11.32
N ASP A 136 -4.27 -18.45 -12.18
CA ASP A 136 -5.67 -18.07 -11.95
C ASP A 136 -6.06 -18.55 -10.55
N PRO A 137 -6.74 -17.71 -9.73
CA PRO A 137 -7.34 -18.19 -8.50
C PRO A 137 -8.18 -19.41 -8.88
N ALA A 138 -7.94 -20.53 -8.21
CA ALA A 138 -8.79 -21.70 -8.38
C ALA A 138 -10.22 -21.21 -8.22
N VAL A 139 -10.99 -21.26 -9.31
CA VAL A 139 -12.40 -20.88 -9.27
C VAL A 139 -13.01 -21.80 -8.23
N SER A 140 -13.31 -21.26 -7.05
CA SER A 140 -14.15 -21.94 -6.08
C SER A 140 -15.55 -21.92 -6.67
N VAL A 141 -15.80 -22.92 -7.52
CA VAL A 141 -17.14 -23.30 -7.93
C VAL A 141 -17.80 -23.86 -6.68
N GLU A 142 -18.61 -23.06 -6.00
CA GLU A 142 -19.71 -23.56 -5.16
C GLU A 142 -20.98 -23.66 -6.01
#